data_AF-E4XC84-F1
#
_entry.id   AF-E4XC84-F1
#
_cell.length_a   1.000
_cell.length_b   1.000
_cell.length_c   1.000
_cell.angle_alpha   90.00
_cell.angle_beta   90.00
_cell.angle_gamma   90.00
#
_symmetry.space_group_name_H-M   'P 1'
#
loop_
_entity.id
_entity.type
_entity.pdbx_description
1 polymer ?
#
loop_
_entity_poly.entity_id
_entity_poly.type
_entity_poly.pdbx_seq_one_letter_code
_entity_poly.pdbx_strand_id
1 'polypeptide(L)'
;MTRYARYKGNSHRNEHEGTDWTDMNLSKMKAKLEEEAKEAHKIERSENRRLKRQETKKNKMVCFNCRRPGHGVEDCPEKTQGMGKKLKDRVCFICGEKDHRAMNCPSNPRGMYPEGGSCKFCGDVTHFYHACPKRLGKEENPEIGEVLSTFNPMENTETLVEKERKIKEIVTVKKKPKIVLF
;
A
#
# COMPACT_ATOMS: atom_id res chain seq x y z
N MET A 1 47.65 32.00 41.85
CA MET A 1 46.33 32.30 41.24
C MET A 1 46.43 33.70 40.63
N THR A 2 46.11 34.00 39.37
CA THR A 2 45.09 33.49 38.43
C THR A 2 45.62 33.55 36.99
N ARG A 3 45.38 32.50 36.19
CA ARG A 3 45.74 32.48 34.75
C ARG A 3 44.64 33.21 33.96
N TYR A 4 44.82 34.49 33.66
CA TYR A 4 43.95 35.18 32.70
C TYR A 4 44.45 34.91 31.27
N ALA A 5 43.62 34.24 30.47
CA ALA A 5 43.93 33.89 29.08
C ALA A 5 43.98 35.17 28.21
N ARG A 6 45.17 35.52 27.69
CA ARG A 6 45.31 36.58 26.69
C ARG A 6 44.88 36.05 25.33
N TYR A 7 43.67 36.41 24.90
CA TYR A 7 43.15 36.16 23.56
C TYR A 7 43.95 36.99 22.53
N LYS A 8 44.65 36.33 21.61
CA LYS A 8 45.44 36.98 20.55
C LYS A 8 44.51 37.60 19.51
N GLY A 9 44.18 38.87 19.68
CA GLY A 9 43.40 39.64 18.70
C GLY A 9 42.93 41.02 19.15
N ASN A 10 43.14 41.41 20.41
CA ASN A 10 42.63 42.68 20.93
C ASN A 10 43.73 43.53 21.58
N SER A 11 44.64 44.08 20.76
CA SER A 11 45.73 44.96 21.22
C SER A 11 45.34 46.45 21.22
N HIS A 12 44.05 46.79 21.16
CA HIS A 12 43.60 48.19 21.03
C HIS A 12 42.35 48.51 21.86
N ARG A 13 42.21 47.96 23.08
CA ARG A 13 41.26 48.50 24.05
C ARG A 13 42.00 49.43 25.00
N ASN A 14 41.83 50.74 24.84
CA ASN A 14 42.11 51.70 25.90
C ASN A 14 41.10 51.43 27.03
N GLU A 15 41.58 51.29 28.26
CA GLU A 15 40.81 50.82 29.43
C GLU A 15 39.67 51.78 29.87
N HIS A 16 39.43 52.89 29.17
CA HIS A 16 38.57 54.00 29.62
C HIS A 16 37.59 54.57 28.57
N GLU A 17 37.31 53.87 27.48
CA GLU A 17 36.26 54.28 26.53
C GLU A 17 35.14 53.23 26.55
N GLY A 18 33.99 53.60 27.10
CA GLY A 18 32.79 52.76 27.05
C GLY A 18 32.40 52.51 25.59
N THR A 19 32.00 51.27 25.27
CA THR A 19 31.45 50.97 23.94
C THR A 19 30.27 51.88 23.66
N ASP A 20 30.31 52.59 22.54
CA ASP A 20 29.28 53.53 22.16
C ASP A 20 27.92 52.83 21.97
N TRP A 21 26.83 53.56 22.22
CA TRP A 21 25.47 53.03 22.14
C TRP A 21 25.15 52.52 20.73
N THR A 22 25.75 53.14 19.71
CA THR A 22 25.68 52.74 18.31
C THR A 22 26.30 51.36 18.05
N ASP A 23 27.49 51.10 18.61
CA ASP A 23 28.20 49.82 18.51
C ASP A 23 27.50 48.70 19.27
N MET A 24 26.90 48.98 20.42
CA MET A 24 26.08 48.00 21.15
C MET A 24 24.85 47.58 20.33
N ASN A 25 24.18 48.53 19.67
CA ASN A 25 23.03 48.25 18.83
C ASN A 25 23.44 47.46 17.57
N LEU A 26 24.58 47.81 16.95
CA LEU A 26 25.15 47.07 15.83
C LEU A 26 25.49 45.62 16.23
N SER A 27 26.10 45.41 17.40
CA SER A 27 26.40 44.07 17.91
C SER A 27 25.13 43.26 18.18
N LYS A 28 24.08 43.90 18.71
CA LYS A 28 22.77 43.26 18.92
C LYS A 28 22.12 42.86 17.60
N MET A 29 22.19 43.71 16.59
CA MET A 29 21.69 43.43 15.24
C MET A 29 22.48 42.29 14.58
N LYS A 30 23.80 42.29 14.67
CA LYS A 30 24.66 41.20 14.16
C LYS A 30 24.35 39.87 14.85
N ALA A 31 24.24 39.86 16.19
CA ALA A 31 23.88 38.66 16.93
C ALA A 31 22.50 38.15 16.52
N LYS A 32 21.52 39.04 16.32
CA LYS A 32 20.19 38.68 15.83
C LYS A 32 20.25 38.03 14.44
N LEU A 33 20.99 38.62 13.51
CA LEU A 33 21.17 38.06 12.16
C LEU A 33 21.88 36.70 12.18
N GLU A 34 22.87 36.53 13.06
CA GLU A 34 23.59 35.25 13.22
C GLU A 34 22.67 34.16 13.78
N GLU A 35 21.84 34.47 14.77
CA GLU A 35 20.85 33.54 15.31
C GLU A 35 19.76 33.20 14.27
N GLU A 36 19.28 34.19 13.51
CA GLU A 36 18.35 33.96 12.39
C GLU A 36 18.97 33.05 11.31
N ALA A 37 20.25 33.23 10.99
CA ALA A 37 20.97 32.35 10.05
C ALA A 37 21.12 30.93 10.59
N LYS A 38 21.39 30.75 11.89
CA LYS A 38 21.44 29.42 12.54
C LYS A 38 20.08 28.73 12.49
N GLU A 39 19.00 29.45 12.76
CA GLU A 39 17.64 28.88 12.69
C GLU A 39 17.25 28.56 11.24
N ALA A 40 17.58 29.42 10.27
CA ALA A 40 17.37 29.16 8.85
C ALA A 40 18.10 27.87 8.39
N HIS A 41 19.37 27.71 8.74
CA HIS A 41 20.13 26.50 8.42
C HIS A 41 19.55 25.24 9.09
N LYS A 42 19.01 25.36 10.31
CA LYS A 42 18.32 24.25 10.99
C LYS A 42 17.03 23.86 10.28
N ILE A 43 16.24 24.83 9.81
CA ILE A 43 15.03 24.60 9.00
C ILE A 43 15.41 23.94 7.68
N GLU A 44 16.39 24.47 6.96
CA GLU A 44 16.89 23.91 5.69
C GLU A 44 17.35 22.46 5.86
N ARG A 45 18.12 22.16 6.91
CA ARG A 45 18.54 20.80 7.25
C ARG A 45 17.35 19.86 7.55
N SER A 46 16.26 20.39 8.11
CA SER A 46 15.03 19.63 8.34
C SER A 46 14.30 19.34 7.03
N GLU A 47 14.11 20.36 6.18
CA GLU A 47 13.44 20.23 4.89
C GLU A 47 14.22 19.33 3.92
N ASN A 48 15.54 19.44 3.86
CA ASN A 48 16.38 18.55 3.06
C ASN A 48 16.23 17.07 3.48
N ARG A 49 16.11 16.80 4.79
CA ARG A 49 15.82 15.44 5.28
C ARG A 49 14.41 14.99 4.88
N ARG A 50 13.42 15.88 4.91
CA ARG A 50 12.04 15.59 4.48
C ARG A 50 11.98 15.28 2.99
N LEU A 51 12.60 16.10 2.14
CA LEU A 51 12.67 15.91 0.69
C LEU A 51 13.38 14.59 0.36
N LYS A 52 14.51 14.29 1.00
CA LYS A 52 15.20 13.02 0.83
C LYS A 52 14.31 11.82 1.18
N ARG A 53 13.53 11.88 2.27
CA ARG A 53 12.56 10.81 2.60
C ARG A 53 11.49 10.66 1.53
N GLN A 54 10.94 11.77 1.02
CA GLN A 54 9.95 11.73 -0.06
C GLN A 54 10.54 11.12 -1.33
N GLU A 55 11.75 11.52 -1.70
CA GLU A 55 12.47 10.97 -2.85
C GLU A 55 12.75 9.48 -2.67
N THR A 56 13.27 9.05 -1.51
CA THR A 56 13.46 7.61 -1.24
C THR A 56 12.16 6.82 -1.31
N LYS A 57 11.03 7.41 -0.89
CA LYS A 57 9.70 6.77 -0.97
C LYS A 57 9.23 6.65 -2.43
N LYS A 58 9.42 7.71 -3.23
CA LYS A 58 9.12 7.69 -4.67
C LYS A 58 10.02 6.69 -5.41
N ASN A 59 11.32 6.69 -5.16
CA ASN A 59 12.27 5.77 -5.78
C ASN A 59 12.05 4.30 -5.37
N LYS A 60 11.59 4.05 -4.14
CA LYS A 60 11.21 2.69 -3.69
C LYS A 60 9.86 2.23 -4.26
N MET A 61 8.99 3.16 -4.68
CA MET A 61 7.74 2.81 -5.33
C MET A 61 8.03 2.26 -6.73
N VAL A 62 7.49 1.08 -7.02
CA VAL A 62 7.65 0.39 -8.30
C VAL A 62 6.29 0.38 -9.01
N CYS A 63 6.28 0.72 -10.29
CA CYS A 63 5.06 0.66 -11.08
C CYS A 63 4.61 -0.78 -11.30
N PHE A 64 3.35 -1.10 -10.97
CA PHE A 64 2.79 -2.45 -11.17
C PHE A 64 2.53 -2.80 -12.64
N ASN A 65 2.66 -1.86 -13.57
CA ASN A 65 2.52 -2.09 -15.01
C ASN A 65 3.87 -2.38 -15.68
N CYS A 66 4.84 -1.46 -15.58
CA CYS A 66 6.13 -1.55 -16.27
C CYS A 66 7.33 -1.94 -15.39
N ARG A 67 7.13 -2.13 -14.07
CA ARG A 67 8.18 -2.45 -13.06
C ARG A 67 9.34 -1.48 -12.94
N ARG A 68 9.26 -0.30 -13.55
CA ARG A 68 10.25 0.74 -13.34
C ARG A 68 10.02 1.42 -11.98
N PRO A 69 11.08 1.67 -11.20
CA PRO A 69 10.98 2.43 -9.96
C PRO A 69 10.69 3.92 -10.25
N GLY A 70 10.23 4.65 -9.23
CA GLY A 70 10.07 6.11 -9.28
C GLY A 70 8.64 6.61 -9.50
N HIS A 71 7.70 5.74 -9.89
CA HIS A 71 6.33 6.14 -10.18
C HIS A 71 5.30 5.04 -9.87
N GLY A 72 4.04 5.46 -9.67
CA GLY A 72 2.92 4.57 -9.40
C GLY A 72 2.28 4.03 -10.67
N VAL A 73 1.21 3.26 -10.51
CA VAL A 73 0.39 2.82 -11.66
C VAL A 73 -0.33 4.00 -12.30
N GLU A 74 -0.47 5.15 -11.65
CA GLU A 74 -1.17 6.34 -12.15
C GLU A 74 -0.32 7.21 -13.08
N ASP A 75 1.00 7.22 -12.89
CA ASP A 75 1.93 8.07 -13.63
C ASP A 75 2.81 7.27 -14.61
N CYS A 76 2.40 6.04 -14.94
CA CYS A 76 3.18 5.17 -15.82
C CYS A 76 3.22 5.71 -17.26
N PRO A 77 4.42 5.97 -17.83
CA PRO A 77 4.54 6.53 -19.17
C PRO A 77 4.05 5.56 -20.27
N GLU A 78 4.06 4.26 -19.98
CA GLU A 78 3.61 3.19 -20.90
C GLU A 78 2.10 2.91 -20.79
N LYS A 79 1.33 3.83 -20.20
CA LYS A 79 -0.13 3.74 -20.19
C LYS A 79 -0.71 4.03 -21.56
N THR A 80 -0.86 3.00 -22.37
CA THR A 80 -1.80 3.06 -23.48
C THR A 80 -3.23 3.22 -22.94
N GLN A 81 -3.91 4.30 -23.35
CA GLN A 81 -5.27 4.73 -22.93
C GLN A 81 -6.38 3.67 -23.13
N GLY A 82 -6.09 2.52 -23.73
CA GLY A 82 -7.03 1.39 -23.94
C GLY A 82 -6.87 0.20 -22.98
N MET A 83 -5.85 0.18 -22.11
CA MET A 83 -5.59 -0.95 -21.21
C MET A 83 -6.31 -0.84 -19.85
N GLY A 84 -7.38 -0.06 -19.78
CA GLY A 84 -8.17 0.12 -18.55
C GLY A 84 -8.97 -1.11 -18.10
N LYS A 85 -9.08 -2.18 -18.91
CA LYS A 85 -9.98 -3.31 -18.60
C LYS A 85 -9.42 -4.71 -18.77
N LYS A 86 -8.28 -4.91 -19.43
CA LYS A 86 -7.73 -6.27 -19.61
C LYS A 86 -6.75 -6.57 -18.49
N LEU A 87 -7.20 -7.33 -17.48
CA LEU A 87 -6.34 -7.92 -16.45
C LEU A 87 -5.22 -8.82 -17.01
N LYS A 88 -5.24 -9.12 -18.31
CA LYS A 88 -4.39 -10.08 -19.01
C LYS A 88 -2.99 -9.56 -19.35
N ASP A 89 -2.77 -8.25 -19.35
CA ASP A 89 -1.45 -7.70 -19.77
C ASP A 89 -0.52 -7.41 -18.58
N ARG A 90 -0.91 -7.78 -17.37
CA ARG A 90 -0.11 -7.54 -16.15
C ARG A 90 0.87 -8.67 -15.90
N VAL A 91 2.12 -8.30 -15.69
CA VAL A 91 3.24 -9.21 -15.41
C VAL A 91 3.19 -9.74 -13.97
N CYS A 92 3.17 -11.06 -13.75
CA CYS A 92 3.19 -11.74 -12.46
C CYS A 92 4.38 -11.32 -11.57
N PHE A 93 4.13 -10.75 -10.39
CA PHE A 93 5.16 -10.23 -9.46
C PHE A 93 6.22 -11.23 -9.00
N ILE A 94 5.94 -12.52 -9.12
CA ILE A 94 6.81 -13.58 -8.62
C ILE A 94 7.73 -14.11 -9.72
N CYS A 95 7.19 -14.55 -10.86
CA CYS A 95 7.97 -15.15 -11.94
C CYS A 95 8.29 -14.21 -13.12
N GLY A 96 7.56 -13.09 -13.28
CA GLY A 96 7.79 -12.15 -14.37
C GLY A 96 7.08 -12.48 -15.69
N GLU A 97 6.20 -13.48 -15.73
CA GLU A 97 5.40 -13.83 -16.91
C GLU A 97 4.11 -13.01 -17.01
N LYS A 98 3.58 -12.82 -18.23
CA LYS A 98 2.32 -12.06 -18.45
C LYS A 98 1.05 -12.91 -18.39
N ASP A 99 1.17 -14.24 -18.33
CA ASP A 99 0.01 -15.13 -18.47
C ASP A 99 -0.87 -15.23 -17.21
N HIS A 100 -0.31 -14.96 -16.02
CA HIS A 100 -1.02 -15.16 -14.76
C HIS A 100 -0.76 -14.05 -13.72
N ARG A 101 -1.60 -13.99 -12.68
CA ARG A 101 -1.41 -13.11 -11.52
C ARG A 101 -0.56 -13.81 -10.47
N ALA A 102 0.11 -13.05 -9.60
CA ALA A 102 0.92 -13.59 -8.50
C ALA A 102 0.20 -14.66 -7.65
N MET A 103 -1.11 -14.50 -7.46
CA MET A 103 -1.95 -15.48 -6.75
C MET A 103 -2.01 -16.85 -7.44
N ASN A 104 -2.05 -16.87 -8.77
CA ASN A 104 -2.15 -18.09 -9.57
C ASN A 104 -0.79 -18.50 -10.16
N CYS A 105 0.31 -18.01 -9.59
CA CYS A 105 1.63 -18.33 -10.09
C CYS A 105 2.00 -19.76 -9.71
N PRO A 106 2.34 -20.63 -10.69
CA PRO A 106 2.71 -22.02 -10.41
C PRO A 106 3.99 -22.10 -9.58
N SER A 107 4.86 -21.09 -9.67
CA SER A 107 6.10 -20.97 -8.93
C SER A 107 5.98 -20.08 -7.68
N ASN A 108 4.79 -19.91 -7.10
CA ASN A 108 4.61 -19.06 -5.92
C ASN A 108 4.99 -19.78 -4.61
N PRO A 109 6.13 -19.44 -3.95
CA PRO A 109 6.53 -20.08 -2.70
C PRO A 109 5.66 -19.67 -1.51
N ARG A 110 4.96 -18.53 -1.58
CA ARG A 110 4.04 -18.03 -0.54
C ARG A 110 2.59 -18.47 -0.77
N GLY A 111 2.31 -19.04 -1.94
CA GLY A 111 0.99 -19.43 -2.43
C GLY A 111 -0.08 -18.35 -2.28
N MET A 112 -1.32 -18.75 -2.02
CA MET A 112 -2.49 -17.87 -2.06
C MET A 112 -2.51 -16.81 -0.93
N TYR A 113 -1.64 -16.95 0.08
CA TYR A 113 -1.63 -16.10 1.27
C TYR A 113 -0.72 -14.86 1.09
N PRO A 114 -1.25 -13.63 1.20
CA PRO A 114 -0.48 -12.40 0.97
C PRO A 114 0.75 -12.21 1.87
N GLU A 115 0.63 -12.56 3.16
CA GLU A 115 1.74 -12.49 4.14
C GLU A 115 2.58 -13.77 4.16
N GLY A 116 2.26 -14.74 3.30
CA GLY A 116 2.73 -16.11 3.41
C GLY A 116 1.95 -16.90 4.47
N GLY A 117 2.01 -18.22 4.36
CA GLY A 117 1.31 -19.15 5.23
C GLY A 117 0.66 -20.28 4.46
N SER A 118 0.13 -21.24 5.18
CA SER A 118 -0.56 -22.39 4.59
C SER A 118 -1.89 -22.64 5.30
N CYS A 119 -2.71 -23.49 4.70
CA CYS A 119 -3.95 -23.95 5.29
C CYS A 119 -3.66 -24.60 6.66
N LYS A 120 -4.27 -24.08 7.73
CA LYS A 120 -4.08 -24.59 9.11
C LYS A 120 -4.54 -26.03 9.32
N PHE A 121 -5.32 -26.58 8.40
CA PHE A 121 -5.82 -27.96 8.48
C PHE A 121 -4.87 -28.94 7.79
N CYS A 122 -4.49 -28.67 6.54
CA CYS A 122 -3.76 -29.63 5.71
C CYS A 122 -2.32 -29.23 5.38
N GLY A 123 -1.91 -28.00 5.70
CA GLY A 123 -0.56 -27.48 5.41
C GLY A 123 -0.32 -27.02 3.98
N ASP A 124 -1.32 -27.10 3.08
CA ASP A 124 -1.15 -26.69 1.69
C ASP A 124 -1.26 -25.18 1.50
N VAL A 125 -0.51 -24.64 0.53
CA VAL A 125 -0.41 -23.20 0.25
C VAL A 125 -1.38 -22.73 -0.85
N THR A 126 -2.10 -23.67 -1.47
CA THR A 126 -2.90 -23.46 -2.68
C THR A 126 -4.31 -22.93 -2.42
N HIS A 127 -4.81 -23.05 -1.19
CA HIS A 127 -6.19 -22.71 -0.84
C HIS A 127 -6.28 -22.12 0.57
N PHE A 128 -7.39 -21.42 0.84
CA PHE A 128 -7.69 -20.92 2.18
C PHE A 128 -8.26 -22.03 3.07
N TYR A 129 -8.10 -21.89 4.39
CA TYR A 129 -8.66 -22.80 5.39
C TYR A 129 -10.15 -23.13 5.22
N HIS A 130 -10.95 -22.20 4.68
CA HIS A 130 -12.37 -22.41 4.40
C HIS A 130 -12.65 -23.25 3.15
N ALA A 131 -11.72 -23.24 2.19
CA ALA A 131 -11.82 -23.96 0.92
C ALA A 131 -10.94 -25.23 0.91
N CYS A 132 -10.60 -25.76 2.09
CA CYS A 132 -9.74 -26.94 2.18
C CYS A 132 -10.48 -28.20 1.71
N PRO A 133 -9.99 -28.90 0.67
CA PRO A 133 -10.64 -30.10 0.14
C PRO A 133 -10.70 -31.21 1.19
N LYS A 134 -9.63 -31.38 1.98
CA LYS A 134 -9.57 -32.35 3.10
C LYS A 134 -10.58 -32.05 4.21
N ARG A 135 -10.94 -30.78 4.43
CA ARG A 135 -11.96 -30.39 5.41
C ARG A 135 -13.38 -30.51 4.86
N LEU A 136 -13.56 -30.25 3.57
CA LEU A 136 -14.85 -30.33 2.88
C LEU A 136 -15.20 -31.77 2.47
N GLY A 137 -14.32 -32.75 2.71
CA GLY A 137 -14.53 -34.14 2.36
C GLY A 137 -14.52 -34.42 0.85
N LYS A 138 -13.96 -33.51 0.05
CA LYS A 138 -13.74 -33.72 -1.38
C LYS A 138 -12.33 -34.24 -1.58
N GLU A 139 -12.14 -35.53 -1.33
CA GLU A 139 -10.95 -36.21 -1.83
C GLU A 139 -11.18 -36.48 -3.32
N GLU A 140 -10.51 -35.70 -4.16
CA GLU A 140 -10.39 -36.00 -5.57
C GLU A 140 -9.40 -37.16 -5.68
N ASN A 141 -9.91 -38.39 -5.55
CA ASN A 141 -9.21 -39.59 -5.99
C ASN A 141 -9.06 -39.48 -7.51
N PRO A 142 -7.84 -39.36 -8.07
CA PRO A 142 -7.64 -39.30 -9.51
C PRO A 142 -7.61 -40.69 -10.16
N GLU A 143 -8.13 -41.73 -9.50
CA GLU A 143 -8.11 -43.09 -9.99
C GLU A 143 -9.53 -43.67 -10.05
N ILE A 144 -9.87 -44.20 -11.23
CA ILE A 144 -11.09 -44.91 -11.62
C ILE A 144 -12.19 -43.98 -12.16
N GLY A 145 -12.13 -43.76 -13.48
CA GLY A 145 -13.35 -43.65 -14.27
C GLY A 145 -13.98 -45.04 -14.42
N GLU A 146 -15.25 -45.18 -14.02
CA GLU A 146 -16.15 -46.16 -14.60
C GLU A 146 -17.61 -45.77 -14.33
N VAL A 147 -18.47 -46.14 -15.28
CA VAL A 147 -19.79 -45.60 -15.55
C VAL A 147 -20.89 -46.43 -14.86
N LEU A 148 -22.04 -45.79 -14.68
CA LEU A 148 -23.41 -46.35 -14.73
C LEU A 148 -24.09 -46.67 -13.39
N SER A 149 -25.10 -45.85 -13.09
CA SER A 149 -26.34 -46.36 -12.50
C SER A 149 -27.53 -45.63 -13.13
N THR A 150 -27.97 -46.13 -14.28
CA THR A 150 -29.36 -45.97 -14.70
C THR A 150 -30.25 -46.72 -13.73
N PHE A 151 -30.88 -46.00 -12.80
CA PHE A 151 -32.17 -46.35 -12.22
C PHE A 151 -32.92 -45.06 -11.89
N ASN A 152 -33.87 -44.71 -12.75
CA ASN A 152 -35.06 -43.91 -12.43
C ASN A 152 -36.23 -44.80 -12.81
N PRO A 153 -37.28 -44.95 -11.97
CA PRO A 153 -38.36 -43.98 -12.07
C PRO A 153 -39.19 -43.75 -10.78
N MET A 154 -39.82 -42.58 -10.74
CA MET A 154 -40.98 -42.20 -9.91
C MET A 154 -40.75 -42.02 -8.40
N GLU A 155 -40.56 -40.76 -7.99
CA GLU A 155 -41.59 -40.02 -7.25
C GLU A 155 -41.21 -38.52 -7.16
N ASN A 156 -42.24 -37.67 -7.31
CA ASN A 156 -42.27 -36.25 -6.94
C ASN A 156 -41.82 -35.22 -7.99
N THR A 157 -42.56 -35.14 -9.09
CA THR A 157 -42.67 -33.89 -9.88
C THR A 157 -43.79 -33.01 -9.30
N GLU A 158 -43.56 -32.37 -8.16
CA GLU A 158 -44.27 -31.12 -7.86
C GLU A 158 -43.63 -30.01 -8.68
N THR A 159 -44.40 -29.52 -9.65
CA THR A 159 -43.93 -28.64 -10.72
C THR A 159 -43.39 -27.31 -10.18
N LEU A 160 -42.21 -26.91 -10.69
CA LEU A 160 -41.52 -25.65 -10.38
C LEU A 160 -42.35 -24.40 -10.68
N VAL A 161 -43.46 -24.53 -11.42
CA VAL A 161 -44.39 -23.46 -11.78
C VAL A 161 -45.15 -22.91 -10.56
N GLU A 162 -45.39 -23.72 -9.53
CA GLU A 162 -46.12 -23.29 -8.32
C GLU A 162 -45.23 -22.56 -7.30
N LYS A 163 -43.95 -22.93 -7.22
CA LYS A 163 -42.97 -22.22 -6.37
C LYS A 163 -42.63 -20.82 -6.89
N GLU A 164 -42.58 -20.64 -8.21
CA GLU A 164 -42.32 -19.33 -8.81
C GLU A 164 -43.45 -18.31 -8.59
N ARG A 165 -44.71 -18.77 -8.50
CA ARG A 165 -45.87 -17.91 -8.24
C ARG A 165 -45.88 -17.38 -6.79
N LYS A 166 -45.59 -18.24 -5.81
CA LYS A 166 -45.48 -17.84 -4.39
C LYS A 166 -44.34 -16.86 -4.11
N ILE A 167 -43.20 -16.97 -4.79
CA ILE A 167 -42.06 -16.06 -4.57
C ILE A 167 -42.33 -14.67 -5.17
N LYS A 168 -43.03 -14.59 -6.31
CA LYS A 168 -43.36 -13.30 -6.97
C LYS A 168 -44.37 -12.48 -6.16
N GLU A 169 -45.33 -13.10 -5.48
CA GLU A 169 -46.29 -12.39 -4.61
C GLU A 169 -45.64 -11.80 -3.33
N ILE A 170 -44.56 -12.40 -2.83
CA ILE A 170 -43.91 -11.95 -1.58
C ILE A 170 -42.98 -10.75 -1.80
N VAL A 171 -42.39 -10.61 -3.00
CA VAL A 171 -41.37 -9.59 -3.29
C VAL A 171 -41.97 -8.21 -3.60
N THR A 172 -43.21 -8.13 -4.09
CA THR A 172 -43.84 -6.86 -4.52
C THR A 172 -44.39 -6.00 -3.38
N VAL A 173 -44.56 -6.53 -2.17
CA VAL A 173 -45.21 -5.83 -1.06
C VAL A 173 -44.24 -5.00 -0.20
N LYS A 174 -42.92 -5.23 -0.28
CA LYS A 174 -41.95 -4.66 0.68
C LYS A 174 -40.84 -3.86 0.01
N LYS A 175 -41.11 -2.57 -0.27
CA LYS A 175 -40.28 -1.39 0.08
C LYS A 175 -40.72 -0.13 -0.71
N LYS A 176 -41.28 0.86 -0.02
CA LYS A 176 -41.35 2.26 -0.49
C LYS A 176 -40.11 3.01 0.05
N PRO A 177 -39.35 3.78 -0.76
CA PRO A 177 -38.28 4.61 -0.24
C PRO A 177 -38.85 5.85 0.49
N LYS A 178 -38.25 6.22 1.62
CA LYS A 178 -38.57 7.47 2.35
C LYS A 178 -37.88 8.65 1.67
N ILE A 179 -38.64 9.67 1.32
CA ILE A 179 -38.15 10.95 0.77
C ILE A 179 -37.61 11.77 1.95
N VAL A 180 -36.37 12.24 1.86
CA VAL A 180 -35.80 13.24 2.79
C VAL A 180 -35.63 14.53 2.00
N LEU A 181 -36.42 15.55 2.31
CA LEU A 181 -36.27 16.90 1.78
C LEU A 181 -35.32 17.66 2.71
N PHE A 182 -34.31 18.30 2.12
CA PHE A 182 -33.47 19.32 2.78
C PHE A 182 -34.13 20.69 2.63
#